data_AF-A0A250FZ69-F1
#
_entry.id   AF-A0A250FZ69-F1
#
_cell.length_a   1.000
_cell.length_b   1.000
_cell.length_c   1.000
_cell.angle_alpha   90.00
_cell.angle_beta   90.00
_cell.angle_gamma   90.00
#
_symmetry.space_group_name_H-M   'P 1'
#
loop_
_entity.id
_entity.type
_entity.pdbx_description
1 polymer ?
#
loop_
_entity_poly.entity_id
_entity_poly.type
_entity_poly.pdbx_seq_one_letter_code
_entity_poly.pdbx_strand_id
1 'polypeptide(L)'
;MLSEKEILNLKKELNLFCQFPDRPELINSSREFLEIYTRCINKLNQLALERNSKYLAKQTNELPFFNNQEVKLFISQKRKEVSFLEMFFKGFYIIYSFLLVRNTFQNIQNKMKKMQFLTKRLIDLVENPNLEQAYTQVEEKTPKIKSIL
;
A
#
# COMPACT_ATOMS: atom_id res chain seq x y z
N MET A 1 22.83 -7.50 8.40
CA MET A 1 21.95 -7.69 9.57
C MET A 1 21.35 -6.36 9.89
N LEU A 2 20.03 -6.21 9.69
CA LEU A 2 19.31 -5.03 10.15
C LEU A 2 19.46 -4.93 11.67
N SER A 3 19.83 -3.73 12.14
CA SER A 3 19.85 -3.41 13.57
C SER A 3 18.44 -3.43 14.15
N GLU A 4 18.29 -3.74 15.45
CA GLU A 4 17.01 -3.63 16.17
C GLU A 4 16.34 -2.26 15.98
N LYS A 5 17.15 -1.20 15.91
CA LYS A 5 16.68 0.17 15.63
C LYS A 5 16.07 0.30 14.23
N GLU A 6 16.64 -0.39 13.24
CA GLU A 6 16.14 -0.38 11.86
C GLU A 6 14.85 -1.18 11.73
N ILE A 7 14.73 -2.31 12.45
CA ILE A 7 13.49 -3.09 12.56
C ILE A 7 12.39 -2.26 13.23
N LEU A 8 12.71 -1.55 14.31
CA LEU A 8 11.76 -0.65 14.97
C LEU A 8 11.30 0.48 14.03
N ASN A 9 12.23 1.07 13.27
CA ASN A 9 11.90 2.08 12.27
C ASN A 9 11.02 1.52 11.15
N LEU A 10 11.31 0.29 10.69
CA LEU A 10 10.49 -0.39 9.68
C LEU A 10 9.05 -0.60 10.17
N LYS A 11 8.86 -1.02 11.43
CA LYS A 11 7.52 -1.14 12.03
C LYS A 11 6.78 0.19 12.08
N LYS A 12 7.46 1.28 12.44
CA LYS A 12 6.86 2.62 12.44
C LYS A 12 6.43 3.04 11.03
N GLU A 13 7.27 2.79 10.04
CA GLU A 13 6.96 3.05 8.62
C GLU A 13 5.76 2.22 8.14
N LEU A 14 5.73 0.92 8.46
CA LEU A 14 4.60 0.05 8.11
C LEU A 14 3.29 0.49 8.79
N ASN A 15 3.35 0.89 10.06
CA ASN A 15 2.19 1.38 10.78
C ASN A 15 1.67 2.69 10.18
N LEU A 16 2.57 3.57 9.74
CA LEU A 16 2.22 4.79 9.00
C LEU A 16 1.45 4.44 7.72
N PHE A 17 1.88 3.44 6.95
CA PHE A 17 1.14 2.99 5.76
C PHE A 17 -0.19 2.29 6.08
N CYS A 18 -0.28 1.60 7.22
CA CYS A 18 -1.53 1.01 7.70
C CYS A 18 -2.57 2.09 8.02
N GLN A 19 -2.14 3.24 8.55
CA GLN A 19 -3.03 4.34 8.93
C GLN A 19 -3.30 5.33 7.79
N PHE A 20 -2.42 5.39 6.78
CA PHE A 20 -2.49 6.38 5.71
C PHE A 20 -3.84 6.46 4.94
N PRO A 21 -4.53 5.36 4.60
CA PRO A 21 -5.82 5.45 3.90
C PRO A 21 -6.92 6.19 4.68
N ASP A 22 -6.81 6.15 6.01
CA ASP A 22 -7.74 6.77 6.94
C ASP A 22 -7.25 8.15 7.39
N ARG A 23 -5.92 8.36 7.43
CA ARG A 23 -5.24 9.58 7.87
C ARG A 23 -4.17 10.05 6.88
N PRO A 24 -4.54 10.54 5.68
CA PRO A 24 -3.59 11.01 4.69
C PRO A 24 -2.82 12.28 5.10
N GLU A 25 -3.24 12.96 6.16
CA GLU A 25 -2.53 14.06 6.82
C GLU A 25 -1.21 13.65 7.47
N LEU A 26 -0.99 12.35 7.73
CA LEU A 26 0.27 11.85 8.30
C LEU A 26 1.48 11.98 7.36
N ILE A 27 1.24 12.29 6.09
CA ILE A 27 2.29 12.46 5.08
C ILE A 27 2.05 13.79 4.36
N ASN A 28 3.09 14.60 4.24
CA ASN A 28 2.95 15.98 3.76
C ASN A 28 2.82 16.03 2.24
N SER A 29 3.42 15.07 1.52
CA SER A 29 3.39 15.06 0.05
C SER A 29 3.39 13.68 -0.57
N SER A 30 2.95 13.60 -1.83
CA SER A 30 3.01 12.37 -2.62
C SER A 30 4.45 11.90 -2.90
N ARG A 31 5.42 12.81 -2.93
CA ARG A 31 6.85 12.46 -3.06
C ARG A 31 7.37 11.79 -1.80
N GLU A 32 7.09 12.39 -0.65
CA GLU A 32 7.43 11.84 0.67
C GLU A 32 6.82 10.44 0.85
N PHE A 33 5.55 10.25 0.46
CA PHE A 33 4.92 8.92 0.45
C PHE A 33 5.77 7.90 -0.31
N LEU A 34 6.13 8.20 -1.56
CA LEU A 34 6.86 7.27 -2.43
C LEU A 34 8.28 6.99 -1.91
N GLU A 35 8.95 7.99 -1.37
CA GLU A 35 10.29 7.84 -0.79
C GLU A 35 10.26 6.90 0.42
N ILE A 36 9.34 7.14 1.36
CA ILE A 36 9.18 6.28 2.55
C ILE A 36 8.76 4.87 2.11
N TYR A 37 7.86 4.77 1.13
CA TYR A 37 7.33 3.49 0.65
C TYR A 37 8.41 2.64 -0.02
N THR A 38 9.22 3.26 -0.89
CA THR A 38 10.34 2.60 -1.56
C THR A 38 11.40 2.16 -0.54
N ARG A 39 11.72 3.02 0.43
CA ARG A 39 12.65 2.67 1.52
C ARG A 39 12.14 1.50 2.36
N CYS A 40 10.84 1.48 2.67
CA CYS A 40 10.19 0.41 3.41
C CYS A 40 10.28 -0.93 2.65
N ILE A 41 9.96 -0.94 1.36
CA ILE A 41 10.08 -2.11 0.49
C ILE A 41 11.52 -2.64 0.45
N ASN A 42 12.50 -1.76 0.31
CA ASN A 42 13.91 -2.16 0.27
C ASN A 42 14.35 -2.83 1.58
N LYS A 43 13.94 -2.28 2.74
CA LYS A 43 14.21 -2.88 4.05
C LYS A 43 13.52 -4.22 4.23
N LEU A 44 12.28 -4.38 3.75
CA LEU A 44 11.57 -5.65 3.76
C LEU A 44 12.28 -6.71 2.91
N ASN A 45 12.73 -6.34 1.71
CA ASN A 45 13.50 -7.23 0.85
C ASN A 45 14.83 -7.65 1.49
N GLN A 46 15.54 -6.71 2.13
CA GLN A 46 16.75 -7.03 2.89
C GLN A 46 16.45 -7.99 4.05
N LEU A 47 15.39 -7.74 4.81
CA LEU A 47 14.97 -8.60 5.91
C LEU A 47 14.54 -10.00 5.42
N ALA A 48 13.90 -10.09 4.26
CA ALA A 48 13.55 -11.36 3.63
C ALA A 48 14.80 -12.18 3.27
N LEU A 49 15.81 -11.52 2.69
CA LEU A 49 17.09 -12.15 2.35
C LEU A 49 17.83 -12.60 3.61
N GLU A 50 17.91 -11.76 4.63
CA GLU A 50 18.58 -12.09 5.90
C GLU A 50 17.94 -13.29 6.61
N ARG A 51 16.62 -13.39 6.57
CA ARG A 51 15.87 -14.50 7.18
C ARG A 51 15.72 -15.70 6.25
N ASN A 52 16.19 -15.62 5.01
CA ASN A 52 15.89 -16.58 3.94
C ASN A 52 14.38 -16.87 3.79
N SER A 53 13.53 -15.88 4.08
CA SER A 53 12.07 -16.04 4.07
C SER A 53 11.50 -15.83 2.68
N LYS A 54 11.09 -16.94 2.04
CA LYS A 54 10.36 -16.91 0.76
C LYS A 54 8.98 -16.28 0.91
N TYR A 55 8.34 -16.43 2.07
CA TYR A 55 7.02 -15.89 2.34
C TYR A 55 7.05 -14.36 2.43
N LEU A 56 8.00 -13.81 3.19
CA LEU A 56 8.15 -12.36 3.34
C LEU A 56 8.51 -11.68 2.02
N ALA A 57 9.39 -12.32 1.22
CA ALA A 57 9.69 -11.87 -0.14
C ALA A 57 8.43 -11.85 -1.02
N LYS A 58 7.60 -12.90 -0.98
CA LYS A 58 6.34 -12.96 -1.73
C LYS A 58 5.37 -11.85 -1.32
N GLN A 59 5.12 -11.67 -0.02
CA GLN A 59 4.22 -10.62 0.48
C GLN A 59 4.72 -9.21 0.11
N THR A 60 6.04 -8.99 0.14
CA THR A 60 6.64 -7.72 -0.28
C THR A 60 6.45 -7.46 -1.77
N ASN A 61 6.55 -8.50 -2.61
CA ASN A 61 6.29 -8.39 -4.05
C ASN A 61 4.82 -8.19 -4.41
N GLU A 62 3.88 -8.59 -3.53
CA GLU A 62 2.44 -8.39 -3.73
C GLU A 62 1.96 -6.97 -3.38
N LEU A 63 2.83 -6.16 -2.76
CA LEU A 63 2.54 -4.77 -2.44
C LEU A 63 2.27 -3.98 -3.73
N PRO A 64 1.20 -3.15 -3.75
CA PRO A 64 0.83 -2.41 -4.95
C PRO A 64 1.89 -1.35 -5.29
N PHE A 65 2.12 -1.17 -6.59
CA PHE A 65 2.89 -0.03 -7.09
C PHE A 65 2.01 1.23 -7.12
N PHE A 66 2.59 2.35 -6.67
CA PHE A 66 1.95 3.65 -6.68
C PHE A 66 2.76 4.63 -7.53
N ASN A 67 2.06 5.38 -8.37
CA ASN A 67 2.64 6.55 -9.04
C ASN A 67 2.34 7.84 -8.24
N ASN A 68 3.19 8.84 -8.40
CA ASN A 68 3.07 10.16 -7.76
C ASN A 68 1.69 10.80 -8.03
N GLN A 69 1.19 10.68 -9.27
CA GLN A 69 -0.14 11.17 -9.64
C GLN A 69 -1.26 10.46 -8.87
N GLU A 70 -1.18 9.15 -8.69
CA GLU A 70 -2.20 8.37 -7.97
C GLU A 70 -2.25 8.77 -6.49
N VAL A 71 -1.09 8.92 -5.86
CA VAL A 71 -0.99 9.34 -4.45
C VAL A 71 -1.46 10.78 -4.28
N LYS A 72 -1.07 11.67 -5.18
CA LYS A 72 -1.50 13.08 -5.16
C LYS A 72 -3.01 13.21 -5.28
N LEU A 73 -3.61 12.46 -6.20
CA LEU A 73 -5.07 12.41 -6.40
C LEU A 73 -5.77 11.85 -5.16
N PHE A 74 -5.21 10.81 -4.54
CA PHE A 74 -5.76 10.26 -3.30
C PHE A 74 -5.77 11.27 -2.15
N ILE A 75 -4.65 11.96 -1.92
CA ILE A 75 -4.50 12.96 -0.86
C ILE A 75 -5.47 14.12 -1.08
N SER A 76 -5.51 14.70 -2.28
CA SER A 76 -6.37 15.85 -2.58
C SER A 76 -7.84 15.52 -2.39
N GLN A 77 -8.27 14.34 -2.84
CA GLN A 77 -9.66 13.90 -2.73
C GLN A 77 -10.07 13.58 -1.30
N LYS A 78 -9.19 12.99 -0.49
CA LYS A 78 -9.49 12.69 0.93
C LYS A 78 -9.46 13.94 1.82
N ARG A 79 -8.56 14.89 1.57
CA ARG A 79 -8.51 16.17 2.29
C ARG A 79 -9.66 17.12 1.94
N LYS A 80 -10.55 16.71 1.02
CA LYS A 80 -11.60 17.55 0.44
C LYS A 80 -11.04 18.87 -0.06
N GLU A 81 -9.80 18.89 -0.59
CA GLU A 81 -9.27 20.09 -1.24
C GLU A 81 -10.11 20.31 -2.52
N VAL A 82 -11.00 21.30 -2.44
CA VAL A 82 -12.24 21.40 -3.24
C VAL A 82 -12.02 21.67 -4.73
N SER A 83 -10.82 21.96 -5.24
CA SER A 83 -10.67 22.44 -6.63
C SER A 83 -10.50 21.36 -7.72
N PHE A 84 -10.76 20.07 -7.47
CA PHE A 84 -10.77 19.10 -8.59
C PHE A 84 -12.03 19.24 -9.45
N LEU A 85 -13.18 19.50 -8.84
CA LEU A 85 -14.45 19.70 -9.55
C LEU A 85 -14.43 21.00 -10.39
N GLU A 86 -13.82 22.07 -9.88
CA GLU A 86 -13.72 23.36 -10.58
C GLU A 86 -12.91 23.30 -11.89
N MET A 87 -11.94 22.39 -12.00
CA MET A 87 -11.14 22.22 -13.22
C MET A 87 -11.93 21.53 -14.36
N PHE A 88 -12.95 20.73 -14.04
CA PHE A 88 -13.77 20.00 -15.02
C PHE A 88 -15.05 20.75 -15.45
N PHE A 89 -15.44 21.83 -14.77
CA PHE A 89 -16.65 22.62 -15.07
C PHE A 89 -16.48 23.65 -16.20
N LYS A 90 -15.49 23.50 -17.08
CA LYS A 90 -15.38 24.28 -18.33
C LYS A 90 -15.59 23.38 -19.56
N GLY A 91 -16.86 23.04 -19.83
CA GLY A 91 -17.32 22.61 -21.16
C GLY A 91 -17.76 21.14 -21.30
N PHE A 92 -19.06 20.95 -21.58
CA PHE A 92 -19.82 19.87 -22.26
C PHE A 92 -19.40 18.37 -22.25
N TYR A 93 -18.22 17.95 -21.79
CA TYR A 93 -17.75 16.56 -21.70
C TYR A 93 -17.81 15.98 -20.26
N ILE A 94 -18.71 16.52 -19.43
CA ILE A 94 -18.66 16.37 -17.96
C ILE A 94 -19.00 14.94 -17.49
N ILE A 95 -19.93 14.24 -18.15
CA ILE A 95 -20.42 12.94 -17.65
C ILE A 95 -19.40 11.81 -17.89
N TYR A 96 -18.82 11.73 -19.08
CA TYR A 96 -17.86 10.67 -19.42
C TYR A 96 -16.54 10.84 -18.66
N SER A 97 -16.06 12.09 -18.56
CA SER A 97 -14.87 12.42 -17.76
C SER A 97 -15.09 12.12 -16.27
N PHE A 98 -16.27 12.43 -15.72
CA PHE A 98 -16.61 12.13 -14.33
C PHE A 98 -16.61 10.63 -14.02
N LEU A 99 -17.20 9.80 -14.90
CA LEU A 99 -17.21 8.34 -14.73
C LEU A 99 -15.80 7.74 -14.76
N LEU A 100 -14.94 8.20 -15.68
CA LEU A 100 -13.54 7.76 -15.76
C LEU A 100 -12.74 8.14 -14.51
N VAL A 101 -12.91 9.36 -14.00
CA VAL A 101 -12.26 9.83 -12.76
C VAL A 101 -12.73 9.01 -11.56
N ARG A 102 -14.03 8.71 -11.46
CA ARG A 102 -14.58 7.90 -10.37
C ARG A 102 -14.03 6.47 -10.37
N ASN A 103 -13.98 5.82 -11.54
CA ASN A 103 -13.43 4.47 -11.66
C ASN A 103 -11.93 4.44 -11.32
N THR A 104 -11.17 5.43 -11.80
CA THR A 104 -9.74 5.57 -11.49
C THR A 104 -9.52 5.74 -9.98
N PHE A 105 -10.33 6.60 -9.33
CA PHE A 105 -10.22 6.79 -7.89
C PHE A 105 -10.60 5.54 -7.10
N GLN A 106 -11.67 4.83 -7.47
CA GLN A 106 -12.03 3.55 -6.85
C GLN A 106 -10.90 2.53 -6.97
N ASN A 107 -10.22 2.46 -8.11
CA ASN A 107 -9.04 1.61 -8.28
C ASN A 107 -7.90 2.00 -7.34
N ILE A 108 -7.63 3.30 -7.18
CA ILE A 108 -6.62 3.80 -6.25
C ILE A 108 -7.01 3.48 -4.79
N GLN A 109 -8.29 3.64 -4.43
CA GLN A 109 -8.78 3.27 -3.10
C GLN A 109 -8.62 1.77 -2.83
N ASN A 110 -8.90 0.93 -3.82
CA ASN A 110 -8.71 -0.51 -3.71
C ASN A 110 -7.22 -0.87 -3.56
N LYS A 111 -6.32 -0.20 -4.30
CA LYS A 111 -4.86 -0.32 -4.10
C LYS A 111 -4.45 0.09 -2.67
N MET A 112 -4.95 1.20 -2.16
CA MET A 112 -4.66 1.67 -0.81
C MET A 112 -5.16 0.71 0.28
N LYS A 113 -6.35 0.12 0.11
CA LYS A 113 -6.87 -0.94 1.00
C LYS A 113 -6.02 -2.20 0.95
N LYS A 114 -5.61 -2.62 -0.25
CA LYS A 114 -4.70 -3.76 -0.42
C LYS A 114 -3.37 -3.51 0.27
N MET A 115 -2.80 -2.32 0.11
CA MET A 115 -1.59 -1.90 0.82
C MET A 115 -1.79 -2.01 2.34
N GLN A 116 -2.85 -1.43 2.90
CA GLN A 116 -3.15 -1.48 4.33
C GLN A 116 -3.26 -2.92 4.86
N PHE A 117 -3.93 -3.80 4.11
CA PHE A 117 -4.06 -5.19 4.48
C PHE A 117 -2.71 -5.93 4.50
N LEU A 118 -1.90 -5.73 3.46
CA LEU A 118 -0.58 -6.35 3.35
C LEU A 118 0.40 -5.78 4.37
N THR A 119 0.41 -4.47 4.61
CA THR A 119 1.29 -3.86 5.61
C THR A 119 0.95 -4.32 7.01
N LYS A 120 -0.34 -4.52 7.35
CA LYS A 120 -0.74 -5.12 8.62
C LYS A 120 -0.17 -6.54 8.79
N ARG A 121 -0.30 -7.39 7.77
CA ARG A 121 0.30 -8.74 7.78
C ARG A 121 1.83 -8.69 7.90
N LEU A 122 2.48 -7.75 7.20
CA LEU A 122 3.93 -7.60 7.27
C LEU A 122 4.40 -7.15 8.66
N ILE A 123 3.63 -6.31 9.38
CA ILE A 123 3.93 -5.98 10.77
C ILE A 123 3.93 -7.25 11.63
N ASP A 124 2.92 -8.09 11.51
CA ASP A 124 2.80 -9.35 12.27
C ASP A 124 3.98 -10.30 11.99
N LEU A 125 4.43 -10.38 10.72
CA LEU A 125 5.58 -11.21 10.30
C LEU A 125 6.93 -10.65 10.76
N VAL A 126 7.06 -9.32 10.77
CA VAL A 126 8.26 -8.65 11.30
C VAL A 126 8.36 -8.86 12.81
N GLU A 127 7.21 -8.87 13.52
CA GLU A 127 7.10 -9.13 14.95
C GLU A 127 7.36 -10.57 15.35
N ASN A 128 6.77 -11.53 14.62
CA ASN A 128 6.85 -12.94 14.95
C ASN A 128 7.29 -13.75 13.72
N PRO A 129 8.60 -14.01 13.54
CA PRO A 129 9.11 -14.81 12.43
C PRO A 129 8.49 -16.22 12.36
N ASN A 130 8.10 -16.77 13.51
CA ASN A 130 7.49 -18.10 13.61
C ASN A 130 6.07 -18.17 13.01
N LEU A 131 5.40 -17.03 12.80
CA LEU A 131 4.08 -16.99 12.14
C LEU A 131 4.17 -17.31 10.65
N GLU A 132 5.35 -17.20 10.03
CA GLU A 132 5.54 -17.55 8.62
C GLU A 132 5.11 -18.98 8.31
N GLN A 133 5.38 -19.93 9.22
CA GLN A 133 4.97 -21.32 9.06
C GLN A 133 3.44 -21.50 9.15
N ALA A 134 2.78 -20.76 10.04
CA ALA A 134 1.33 -20.79 10.18
C ALA A 134 0.62 -20.21 8.95
N TYR A 135 1.10 -19.09 8.42
CA TYR A 135 0.52 -18.48 7.21
C TYR A 135 0.79 -19.28 5.94
N THR A 136 1.96 -19.92 5.83
CA THR A 136 2.30 -20.80 4.70
C THR A 136 1.36 -22.01 4.65
N GLN A 137 1.03 -22.62 5.80
CA GLN A 137 0.09 -23.74 5.88
C GLN A 137 -1.36 -23.35 5.58
N VAL A 138 -1.77 -22.11 5.89
CA VAL A 138 -3.11 -21.61 5.57
C VAL A 138 -3.25 -21.33 4.07
N GLU A 139 -2.24 -20.75 3.43
CA GLU A 139 -2.25 -20.52 1.97
C GLU A 139 -2.21 -21.83 1.16
N GLU A 140 -1.54 -22.88 1.65
CA GLU A 140 -1.56 -24.22 1.02
C GLU A 140 -2.91 -24.93 1.18
N LYS A 141 -3.66 -24.66 2.25
CA LYS A 141 -4.97 -25.26 2.50
C LYS A 141 -6.15 -24.55 1.83
N THR A 142 -5.99 -23.29 1.42
CA THR A 142 -6.98 -22.62 0.57
C THR A 142 -6.79 -23.06 -0.88
N PRO A 143 -7.70 -23.85 -1.49
CA PRO A 143 -7.62 -24.10 -2.92
C PRO A 143 -7.67 -22.76 -3.64
N LYS A 144 -6.70 -22.53 -4.53
CA LYS A 144 -6.75 -21.44 -5.51
C LYS A 144 -8.12 -21.50 -6.15
N ILE A 145 -9.00 -20.55 -5.82
CA ILE A 145 -10.22 -20.34 -6.57
C ILE A 145 -9.71 -19.96 -7.95
N LYS A 146 -9.77 -20.95 -8.86
CA LYS A 146 -9.49 -20.76 -10.27
C LYS A 146 -10.32 -19.57 -10.69
N SER A 147 -9.65 -18.56 -11.22
CA SER A 147 -10.25 -17.51 -12.02
C SER A 147 -11.23 -18.16 -12.99
N ILE A 148 -12.52 -18.00 -12.72
CA ILE A 148 -13.55 -18.25 -13.72
C ILE A 148 -13.57 -16.99 -14.57
N LEU A 149 -13.36 -17.24 -15.86
CA LEU A 149 -13.42 -16.35 -17.02
C LEU A 149 -14.48 -15.24 -16.92
#